data_AF-A0A401Q2C5-F1
#
_entry.id   AF-A0A401Q2C5-F1
#
_cell.length_a   1.000
_cell.length_b   1.000
_cell.length_c   1.000
_cell.angle_alpha   90.00
_cell.angle_beta   90.00
_cell.angle_gamma   90.00
#
_symmetry.space_group_name_H-M   'P 1'
#
loop_
_entity.id
_entity.type
_entity.pdbx_description
1 polymer ?
#
loop_
_entity_poly.entity_id
_entity_poly.type
_entity_poly.pdbx_seq_one_letter_code
_entity_poly.pdbx_strand_id
1 'polypeptide(L)'
;QKIESQLQKLLEDGSTENGFYFEMKEYGAMLQEDQEAFRTATIEPILQLKKDLKQRLIEMQHCPLKQIDQQDEFNSIQILQQVECVRNQQKVITDKLERERSTLEEQINNIEFEEEIPPHLDEIPEDIHYLECPYPDLKASVLQEFQNLNAKYKSQLENINHQLKFTD
;
A
#
# COMPACT_ATOMS: atom_id res chain seq x y z
N GLN A 1 16.64 34.76 -22.96
CA GLN A 1 15.29 35.18 -22.52
C GLN A 1 14.19 34.17 -22.84
N LYS A 2 13.69 33.97 -24.08
CA LYS A 2 12.56 33.02 -24.32
C LYS A 2 12.85 31.57 -23.89
N ILE A 3 14.01 31.04 -24.23
CA ILE A 3 14.44 29.67 -23.88
C ILE A 3 14.69 29.53 -22.37
N GLU A 4 15.21 30.58 -21.75
CA GLU A 4 15.49 30.65 -20.32
C GLU A 4 14.20 30.65 -19.49
N SER A 5 13.17 31.38 -19.94
CA SER A 5 11.84 31.33 -19.34
C SER A 5 11.13 29.99 -19.57
N GLN A 6 11.43 29.28 -20.66
CA GLN A 6 10.90 27.93 -20.90
C GLN A 6 11.59 26.88 -20.02
N LEU A 7 12.91 26.99 -19.83
CA LEU A 7 13.67 26.18 -18.88
C LEU A 7 13.24 26.44 -17.44
N GLN A 8 13.03 27.69 -17.07
CA GLN A 8 12.54 28.06 -15.75
C GLN A 8 11.14 27.52 -15.49
N LYS A 9 10.25 27.57 -16.49
CA LYS A 9 8.91 26.97 -16.40
C LYS A 9 8.95 25.44 -16.31
N LEU A 10 9.83 24.77 -17.05
CA LEU A 10 10.06 23.32 -16.95
C LEU A 10 10.63 22.91 -15.59
N LEU A 11 11.51 23.72 -15.01
CA LEU A 11 12.08 23.50 -13.68
C LEU A 11 11.07 23.82 -12.57
N GLU A 12 10.21 24.81 -12.76
CA GLU A 12 9.08 25.11 -11.85
C GLU A 12 8.01 24.00 -11.91
N ASP A 13 7.64 23.54 -13.11
CA ASP A 13 6.73 22.39 -13.29
C ASP A 13 7.37 21.10 -12.74
N GLY A 14 8.68 20.90 -12.92
CA GLY A 14 9.43 19.78 -12.30
C GLY A 14 9.64 19.93 -10.79
N SER A 15 9.43 21.14 -10.25
CA SER A 15 9.43 21.46 -8.81
C SER A 15 8.02 21.46 -8.20
N THR A 16 6.98 21.19 -8.98
CA THR A 16 5.69 20.85 -8.38
C THR A 16 5.90 19.55 -7.63
N GLU A 17 6.04 19.74 -6.33
CA GLU A 17 5.97 18.76 -5.28
C GLU A 17 4.58 18.09 -5.39
N ASN A 18 4.48 17.22 -6.39
CA ASN A 18 3.94 15.89 -6.32
C ASN A 18 2.53 15.83 -5.74
N GLY A 19 1.56 16.51 -6.39
CA GLY A 19 0.13 16.36 -6.08
C GLY A 19 -0.29 14.89 -6.02
N PHE A 20 0.28 14.06 -6.90
CA PHE A 20 0.15 12.60 -6.87
C PHE A 20 0.64 11.97 -5.55
N TYR A 21 1.80 12.37 -5.02
CA TYR A 21 2.29 11.87 -3.73
C TYR A 21 1.44 12.34 -2.55
N PHE A 22 0.91 13.56 -2.62
CA PHE A 22 -0.04 14.04 -1.62
C PHE A 22 -1.34 13.20 -1.66
N GLU A 23 -1.92 12.99 -2.84
CA GLU A 23 -3.09 12.14 -3.05
C GLU A 23 -2.83 10.70 -2.58
N MET A 24 -1.66 10.13 -2.89
CA MET A 24 -1.29 8.78 -2.46
C MET A 24 -1.18 8.68 -0.93
N LYS A 25 -0.66 9.73 -0.28
CA LYS A 25 -0.58 9.80 1.18
C LYS A 25 -1.97 9.94 1.82
N GLU A 26 -2.85 10.77 1.26
CA GLU A 26 -4.23 10.91 1.71
C GLU A 26 -5.00 9.60 1.56
N TYR A 27 -4.85 8.92 0.42
CA TYR A 27 -5.44 7.61 0.18
C TYR A 27 -4.94 6.55 1.16
N GLY A 28 -3.64 6.54 1.45
CA GLY A 28 -3.06 5.66 2.47
C GLY A 28 -3.64 5.90 3.86
N ALA A 29 -3.86 7.16 4.24
CA ALA A 29 -4.48 7.50 5.53
C ALA A 29 -5.96 7.05 5.60
N MET A 30 -6.73 7.27 4.53
CA MET A 30 -8.12 6.81 4.43
C MET A 30 -8.22 5.29 4.55
N LEU A 31 -7.36 4.54 3.84
CA LEU A 31 -7.32 3.08 3.93
C LEU A 31 -7.01 2.60 5.35
N GLN A 32 -6.08 3.26 6.04
CA GLN A 32 -5.73 2.91 7.41
C GLN A 32 -6.92 3.13 8.37
N GLU A 33 -7.66 4.22 8.20
CA GLU A 33 -8.87 4.50 8.98
C GLU A 33 -9.94 3.43 8.75
N ASP A 34 -10.24 3.11 7.49
CA ASP A 34 -11.21 2.07 7.13
C ASP A 34 -10.81 0.69 7.68
N GLN A 35 -9.53 0.36 7.63
CA GLN A 35 -9.00 -0.89 8.19
C GLN A 35 -9.19 -0.95 9.71
N GLU A 36 -8.87 0.12 10.43
CA GLU A 36 -9.04 0.13 11.88
C GLU A 36 -10.53 0.14 12.28
N ALA A 37 -11.38 0.83 11.52
CA ALA A 37 -12.83 0.79 11.70
C ALA A 37 -13.38 -0.63 11.50
N PHE A 38 -12.96 -1.31 10.42
CA PHE A 38 -13.33 -2.69 10.15
C PHE A 38 -12.81 -3.64 11.24
N ARG A 39 -11.55 -3.50 11.62
CA ARG A 39 -10.91 -4.28 12.69
C ARG A 39 -11.67 -4.13 14.00
N THR A 40 -12.01 -2.90 14.38
CA THR A 40 -12.78 -2.61 15.61
C THR A 40 -14.18 -3.23 15.52
N ALA A 41 -14.87 -3.06 14.39
CA ALA A 41 -16.22 -3.59 14.19
C ALA A 41 -16.29 -5.13 14.15
N THR A 42 -15.20 -5.81 13.79
CA THR A 42 -15.18 -7.27 13.62
C THR A 42 -14.48 -7.99 14.77
N ILE A 43 -13.35 -7.50 15.27
CA ILE A 43 -12.54 -8.17 16.29
C ILE A 43 -13.06 -7.87 17.71
N GLU A 44 -13.37 -6.61 18.02
CA GLU A 44 -13.76 -6.24 19.39
C GLU A 44 -15.01 -6.99 19.87
N PRO A 45 -16.08 -7.16 19.05
CA PRO A 45 -17.24 -7.96 19.45
C PRO A 45 -16.89 -9.42 19.76
N ILE A 46 -15.94 -10.02 19.05
CA ILE A 46 -15.50 -11.41 19.28
C ILE A 46 -14.73 -11.50 20.60
N LEU A 47 -13.84 -10.53 20.85
CA LEU A 47 -13.10 -10.45 22.11
C LEU A 47 -14.05 -10.23 23.29
N GLN A 48 -15.06 -9.38 23.12
CA GLN A 48 -16.09 -9.15 24.12
C GLN A 48 -16.91 -10.41 24.38
N LEU A 49 -17.40 -11.08 23.34
CA LEU A 49 -18.10 -12.36 23.47
C LEU A 49 -17.26 -13.40 24.24
N LYS A 50 -15.96 -13.48 23.94
CA LYS A 50 -15.03 -14.37 24.67
C LYS A 50 -14.91 -13.99 26.15
N LYS A 51 -14.83 -12.70 26.49
CA LYS A 51 -14.79 -12.22 27.88
C LYS A 51 -16.10 -12.57 28.60
N ASP A 52 -17.24 -12.30 27.97
CA ASP A 52 -18.56 -12.55 28.53
C ASP A 52 -18.80 -14.04 28.80
N LEU A 53 -18.43 -14.91 27.86
CA LEU A 53 -18.53 -16.37 28.03
C LEU A 53 -17.64 -16.88 29.17
N LYS A 54 -16.42 -16.34 29.32
CA LYS A 54 -15.53 -16.69 30.43
C LYS A 54 -16.12 -16.23 31.78
N GLN A 55 -16.68 -15.03 31.82
CA GLN A 55 -17.27 -14.48 33.03
C GLN A 55 -18.47 -15.32 33.50
N ARG A 56 -19.37 -15.71 32.57
CA ARG A 56 -20.47 -16.62 32.88
C ARG A 56 -20.00 -17.98 33.39
N LEU A 57 -18.93 -18.54 32.82
CA LEU A 57 -18.36 -19.81 33.28
C LEU A 57 -17.90 -19.71 34.74
N ILE A 58 -17.27 -18.58 35.12
CA ILE A 58 -16.86 -18.31 36.49
C ILE A 58 -18.10 -18.23 37.39
N GLU A 59 -19.11 -17.47 37.01
CA GLU A 59 -20.36 -17.32 37.79
C GLU A 59 -21.04 -18.66 38.05
N MET A 60 -21.14 -19.53 37.03
CA MET A 60 -21.69 -20.88 37.17
C MET A 60 -20.89 -21.76 38.15
N GLN A 61 -19.57 -21.59 38.23
CA GLN A 61 -18.72 -22.36 39.15
C GLN A 61 -18.85 -21.91 40.62
N HIS A 62 -19.26 -20.67 40.87
CA HIS A 62 -19.37 -20.10 42.22
C HIS A 62 -20.80 -20.16 42.79
N CYS A 63 -21.79 -20.56 42.00
CA CYS A 63 -23.16 -20.79 42.48
C CYS A 63 -23.29 -22.18 43.16
N PRO A 64 -23.74 -22.26 44.42
CA PRO A 64 -23.94 -23.54 45.10
C PRO A 64 -25.19 -24.25 44.55
N LEU A 65 -24.97 -25.24 43.65
CA LEU A 65 -25.74 -26.45 43.26
C LEU A 65 -27.25 -26.65 43.58
N LYS A 66 -28.03 -25.64 44.02
CA LYS A 66 -29.40 -25.80 44.51
C LYS A 66 -30.49 -25.19 43.62
N GLN A 67 -30.15 -24.49 42.55
CA GLN A 67 -31.14 -23.95 41.60
C GLN A 67 -30.55 -23.95 40.19
N ILE A 68 -30.28 -25.13 39.61
CA ILE A 68 -30.22 -25.22 38.14
C ILE A 68 -31.68 -25.34 37.71
N ASP A 69 -32.34 -24.19 37.54
CA ASP A 69 -33.69 -24.15 36.97
C ASP A 69 -33.62 -24.52 35.48
N GLN A 70 -34.72 -25.06 34.93
CA GLN A 70 -34.86 -25.35 33.48
C GLN A 70 -34.56 -24.12 32.59
N GLN A 71 -34.63 -22.92 33.19
CA GLN A 71 -34.30 -21.65 32.55
C GLN A 71 -32.80 -21.48 32.26
N ASP A 72 -31.89 -22.06 33.06
CA ASP A 72 -30.44 -22.03 32.81
C ASP A 72 -30.01 -23.00 31.70
N GLU A 73 -30.66 -24.16 31.61
CA GLU A 73 -30.42 -25.12 30.51
C GLU A 73 -30.89 -24.54 29.16
N PHE A 74 -32.06 -23.90 29.14
CA PHE A 74 -32.57 -23.20 27.97
C PHE A 74 -31.66 -22.03 27.53
N ASN A 75 -31.12 -21.28 28.48
CA ASN A 75 -30.16 -20.20 28.22
C ASN A 75 -28.85 -20.74 27.61
N SER A 76 -28.34 -21.87 28.12
CA SER A 76 -27.14 -22.53 27.58
C SER A 76 -27.30 -22.96 26.11
N ILE A 77 -28.45 -23.57 25.76
CA ILE A 77 -28.73 -23.99 24.38
C ILE A 77 -28.80 -22.78 23.44
N GLN A 78 -29.44 -21.69 23.85
CA GLN A 78 -29.50 -20.46 23.06
C GLN A 78 -28.12 -19.81 22.86
N ILE A 79 -27.28 -19.81 23.89
CA ILE A 79 -25.90 -19.30 23.79
C ILE A 79 -25.10 -20.13 22.78
N LEU A 80 -25.21 -21.47 22.83
CA LEU A 80 -24.53 -22.35 21.87
C LEU A 80 -24.97 -22.09 20.43
N GLN A 81 -26.27 -21.94 20.20
CA GLN A 81 -26.82 -21.57 18.89
C GLN A 81 -26.29 -20.22 18.42
N GLN A 82 -26.24 -19.22 19.31
CA GLN A 82 -25.72 -17.90 18.97
C GLN A 82 -24.22 -17.94 18.62
N VAL A 83 -23.42 -18.71 19.38
CA VAL A 83 -21.99 -18.90 19.10
C VAL A 83 -21.78 -19.61 17.76
N GLU A 84 -22.62 -20.59 17.42
CA GLU A 84 -22.59 -21.26 16.13
C GLU A 84 -22.94 -20.28 14.98
N CYS A 85 -23.97 -19.45 15.16
CA CYS A 85 -24.29 -18.38 14.21
C CYS A 85 -23.10 -17.44 13.97
N VAL A 86 -22.44 -16.98 15.04
CA VAL A 86 -21.25 -16.11 14.94
C VAL A 86 -20.11 -16.82 14.22
N ARG A 87 -19.88 -18.11 14.51
CA ARG A 87 -18.85 -18.91 13.82
C ARG A 87 -19.14 -19.04 12.32
N ASN A 88 -20.39 -19.28 11.95
CA ASN A 88 -20.80 -19.37 10.54
C ASN A 88 -20.64 -18.02 9.83
N GLN A 89 -21.01 -16.91 10.48
CA GLN A 89 -20.80 -15.57 9.95
C GLN A 89 -19.31 -15.26 9.73
N GLN A 90 -18.45 -15.58 10.71
CA GLN A 90 -17.01 -15.42 10.58
C GLN A 90 -16.46 -16.18 9.39
N LYS A 91 -16.86 -17.46 9.22
CA LYS A 91 -16.44 -18.26 8.08
C LYS A 91 -16.81 -17.61 6.75
N VAL A 92 -18.05 -17.15 6.61
CA VAL A 92 -18.52 -16.48 5.38
C VAL A 92 -17.73 -15.20 5.10
N ILE A 93 -17.43 -14.40 6.13
CA ILE A 93 -16.64 -13.18 6.00
C ILE A 93 -15.20 -13.51 5.58
N THR A 94 -14.56 -14.50 6.22
CA THR A 94 -13.21 -14.94 5.87
C THR A 94 -13.14 -15.45 4.43
N ASP A 95 -14.07 -16.30 4.01
CA ASP A 95 -14.14 -16.83 2.63
C ASP A 95 -14.39 -15.71 1.60
N LYS A 96 -15.07 -14.63 1.98
CA LYS A 96 -15.25 -13.44 1.13
C LYS A 96 -13.96 -12.62 1.05
N LEU A 97 -13.32 -12.33 2.17
CA LEU A 97 -12.06 -11.58 2.22
C LEU A 97 -10.94 -12.28 1.44
N GLU A 98 -10.85 -13.60 1.53
CA GLU A 98 -9.86 -14.38 0.78
C GLU A 98 -10.04 -14.20 -0.74
N ARG A 99 -11.29 -14.25 -1.22
CA ARG A 99 -11.60 -14.02 -2.64
C ARG A 99 -11.31 -12.59 -3.08
N GLU A 100 -11.66 -11.60 -2.26
CA GLU A 100 -11.37 -10.20 -2.55
C GLU A 100 -9.87 -9.95 -2.61
N ARG A 101 -9.09 -10.50 -1.66
CA ARG A 101 -7.63 -10.45 -1.66
C ARG A 101 -7.05 -11.05 -2.94
N SER A 102 -7.42 -12.29 -3.29
CA SER A 102 -6.89 -12.93 -4.51
C SER A 102 -7.23 -12.15 -5.77
N THR A 103 -8.44 -11.58 -5.83
CA THR A 103 -8.86 -10.76 -6.97
C THR A 103 -8.05 -9.46 -7.08
N LEU A 104 -7.77 -8.81 -5.95
CA LEU A 104 -6.93 -7.61 -5.92
C LEU A 104 -5.47 -7.92 -6.28
N GLU A 105 -4.92 -9.01 -5.76
CA GLU A 105 -3.57 -9.47 -6.11
C GLU A 105 -3.44 -9.75 -7.62
N GLU A 106 -4.43 -10.41 -8.21
CA GLU A 106 -4.48 -10.63 -9.66
C GLU A 106 -4.57 -9.31 -10.43
N GLN A 107 -5.40 -8.36 -10.00
CA GLN A 107 -5.50 -7.05 -10.63
C GLN A 107 -4.18 -6.29 -10.58
N ILE A 108 -3.50 -6.28 -9.43
CA ILE A 108 -2.19 -5.61 -9.26
C ILE A 108 -1.14 -6.26 -10.17
N ASN A 109 -1.09 -7.59 -10.24
CA ASN A 109 -0.14 -8.30 -11.09
C ASN A 109 -0.38 -8.08 -12.58
N ASN A 110 -1.62 -7.78 -12.98
CA ASN A 110 -1.98 -7.48 -14.37
C ASN A 110 -1.73 -6.01 -14.75
N ILE A 111 -1.32 -5.16 -13.81
CA ILE A 111 -0.87 -3.80 -14.14
C ILE A 111 0.52 -3.92 -14.75
N GLU A 112 0.60 -3.91 -16.08
CA GLU A 112 1.84 -3.67 -16.80
C GLU A 112 2.26 -2.21 -16.55
N PHE A 113 3.27 -2.00 -15.72
CA PHE A 113 3.99 -0.74 -15.73
C PHE A 113 4.75 -0.68 -17.06
N GLU A 114 4.35 0.25 -17.94
CA GLU A 114 5.23 0.66 -19.03
C GLU A 114 6.49 1.26 -18.38
N GLU A 115 7.53 0.44 -18.21
CA GLU A 115 8.88 0.91 -17.90
C GLU A 115 9.36 1.70 -19.12
N GLU A 116 8.89 2.94 -19.27
CA GLU A 116 9.51 3.95 -20.12
C GLU A 116 10.81 4.44 -19.44
N ILE A 117 11.71 3.52 -19.11
CA ILE A 117 13.10 3.89 -18.89
C ILE A 117 13.72 3.85 -20.28
N PRO A 118 14.09 5.01 -20.87
CA PRO A 118 14.65 5.03 -22.20
C PRO A 118 15.89 4.12 -22.23
N PRO A 119 15.96 3.14 -23.16
CA PRO A 119 17.05 2.16 -23.20
C PRO A 119 18.44 2.78 -23.44
N HIS A 120 18.50 4.07 -23.78
CA HIS A 120 19.71 4.79 -24.18
C HIS A 120 20.01 6.02 -23.31
N LEU A 121 19.84 5.93 -21.98
CA LEU A 121 20.27 7.01 -21.08
C LEU A 121 21.77 7.34 -21.19
N ASP A 122 22.60 6.44 -21.74
CA ASP A 122 24.05 6.65 -21.88
C ASP A 122 24.46 7.39 -23.17
N GLU A 123 23.54 7.57 -24.12
CA GLU A 123 23.86 8.12 -25.44
C GLU A 123 23.53 9.61 -25.51
N ILE A 124 24.49 10.40 -26.00
CA ILE A 124 24.22 11.77 -26.42
C ILE A 124 23.40 11.67 -27.72
N PRO A 125 22.23 12.32 -27.82
CA PRO A 125 21.45 12.30 -29.05
C PRO A 125 22.29 12.70 -30.26
N GLU A 126 22.17 11.93 -31.36
CA GLU A 126 22.95 12.14 -32.60
C GLU A 126 22.85 13.60 -33.10
N ASP A 127 21.69 14.22 -32.94
CA ASP A 127 21.43 15.62 -33.33
C ASP A 127 22.40 16.63 -32.67
N ILE A 128 22.89 16.34 -31.46
CA ILE A 128 23.80 17.24 -30.72
C ILE A 128 25.23 17.13 -31.28
N HIS A 129 25.60 15.97 -31.84
CA HIS A 129 26.91 15.79 -32.47
C HIS A 129 27.06 16.69 -33.69
N TYR A 130 26.03 16.81 -34.52
CA TYR A 130 26.02 17.62 -35.74
C TYR A 130 25.75 19.12 -35.53
N LEU A 131 25.45 19.54 -34.29
CA LEU A 131 25.16 20.94 -33.99
C LEU A 131 26.42 21.81 -34.15
N GLU A 132 26.40 22.79 -35.06
CA GLU A 132 27.48 23.79 -35.17
C GLU A 132 27.48 24.70 -33.94
N CYS A 133 28.57 24.66 -33.16
CA CYS A 133 28.72 25.48 -31.97
C CYS A 133 29.83 26.51 -32.17
N PRO A 134 29.56 27.82 -31.98
CA PRO A 134 30.56 28.88 -32.08
C PRO A 134 31.70 28.74 -31.05
N TYR A 135 31.47 27.97 -29.98
CA TYR A 135 32.39 27.79 -28.86
C TYR A 135 32.62 26.29 -28.58
N PRO A 136 33.64 25.68 -29.21
CA PRO A 136 33.86 24.23 -29.12
C PRO A 136 34.16 23.76 -27.68
N ASP A 137 34.89 24.56 -26.90
CA ASP A 137 35.22 24.23 -25.50
C ASP A 137 33.99 24.19 -24.60
N LEU A 138 33.03 25.10 -24.83
CA LEU A 138 31.76 25.13 -24.11
C LEU A 138 30.89 23.92 -24.50
N LYS A 139 30.83 23.56 -25.79
CA LYS A 139 30.14 22.36 -26.26
C LYS A 139 30.68 21.11 -25.57
N ALA A 140 32.01 20.96 -25.52
CA ALA A 140 32.67 19.84 -24.86
C ALA A 140 32.34 19.79 -23.36
N SER A 141 32.39 20.93 -22.66
CA SER A 141 32.06 21.01 -21.24
C SER A 141 30.60 20.65 -20.94
N VAL A 142 29.64 21.12 -21.74
CA VAL A 142 28.21 20.81 -21.56
C VAL A 142 27.93 19.32 -21.82
N LEU A 143 28.54 18.74 -22.87
CA LEU A 143 28.40 17.31 -23.17
C LEU A 143 28.99 16.44 -22.06
N GLN A 144 30.14 16.84 -21.50
CA GLN A 144 30.74 16.14 -20.38
C GLN A 144 29.85 16.18 -19.14
N GLU A 145 29.28 17.34 -18.81
CA GLU A 145 28.34 17.46 -17.68
C GLU A 145 27.06 16.64 -17.89
N PHE A 146 26.55 16.58 -19.12
CA PHE A 146 25.42 15.72 -19.47
C PHE A 146 25.74 14.23 -19.24
N GLN A 147 26.92 13.77 -19.68
CA GLN A 147 27.36 12.40 -19.44
C GLN A 147 27.54 12.09 -17.94
N ASN A 148 28.11 13.03 -17.18
CA ASN A 148 28.25 12.90 -15.73
C ASN A 148 26.88 12.76 -15.04
N LEU A 149 25.89 13.56 -15.48
CA LEU A 149 24.54 13.53 -14.96
C LEU A 149 23.85 12.19 -15.27
N ASN A 150 23.96 11.70 -16.51
CA ASN A 150 23.39 10.41 -16.91
C ASN A 150 24.01 9.25 -16.12
N ALA A 151 25.35 9.24 -15.96
CA ALA A 151 26.03 8.24 -15.14
C ALA A 151 25.53 8.24 -13.68
N LYS A 152 25.28 9.42 -13.11
CA LYS A 152 24.71 9.56 -11.77
C LYS A 152 23.28 9.02 -11.69
N TYR A 153 22.42 9.39 -12.64
CA TYR A 153 21.04 8.88 -12.69
C TYR A 153 21.01 7.37 -12.87
N LYS A 154 21.85 6.81 -13.73
CA LYS A 154 21.97 5.37 -13.94
C LYS A 154 22.38 4.65 -12.65
N SER A 155 23.40 5.15 -11.95
CA SER A 155 23.82 4.58 -10.67
C SER A 155 22.71 4.62 -9.61
N GLN A 156 21.92 5.71 -9.57
CA GLN A 156 20.76 5.79 -8.69
C GLN A 156 19.67 4.79 -9.07
N LEU A 157 19.38 4.64 -10.36
CA LEU A 157 18.40 3.70 -10.87
C LEU A 157 18.81 2.24 -10.59
N GLU A 158 20.08 1.89 -10.80
CA GLU A 158 20.64 0.59 -10.46
C GLU A 158 20.53 0.30 -8.96
N ASN A 159 20.77 1.30 -8.10
CA ASN A 159 20.60 1.17 -6.65
C ASN A 159 19.13 0.93 -6.27
N ILE A 160 18.19 1.67 -6.85
CA ILE A 160 16.75 1.47 -6.63
C ILE A 160 16.34 0.06 -7.08
N ASN A 161 16.72 -0.35 -8.28
CA ASN A 161 16.39 -1.67 -8.83
C ASN A 161 17.03 -2.80 -7.98
N HIS A 162 18.24 -2.58 -7.47
CA HIS A 162 18.85 -3.49 -6.50
C HIS A 162 17.99 -3.57 -5.23
N GLN A 163 17.64 -2.46 -4.59
CA GLN A 163 16.80 -2.46 -3.39
C GLN A 163 15.46 -3.18 -3.61
N LEU A 164 14.80 -2.95 -4.74
CA LEU A 164 13.55 -3.61 -5.10
C LEU A 164 13.69 -5.14 -5.16
N LYS A 165 14.78 -5.66 -5.75
CA LYS A 165 15.06 -7.11 -5.81
C LYS A 165 15.36 -7.78 -4.47
N PHE A 166 15.69 -7.03 -3.42
CA PHE A 166 15.92 -7.56 -2.07
C PHE A 166 14.69 -7.43 -1.16
N THR A 167 13.58 -6.90 -1.68
CA THR A 167 12.34 -6.70 -0.91
C THR A 167 11.26 -7.76 -1.24
N ASP A 168 11.55 -8.70 -2.15
CA ASP A 168 10.83 -9.98 -2.32
C ASP A 168 11.41 -11.08 -1.41
#